data_AF-A0A177TXJ3-F1
#
_entry.id   AF-A0A177TXJ3-F1
#
_cell.length_a   1.000
_cell.length_b   1.000
_cell.length_c   1.000
_cell.angle_alpha   90.00
_cell.angle_beta   90.00
_cell.angle_gamma   90.00
#
_symmetry.space_group_name_H-M   'P 1'
#
loop_
_entity.id
_entity.type
_entity.pdbx_description
1 polymer ?
#
loop_
_entity_poly.entity_id
_entity_poly.type
_entity_poly.pdbx_seq_one_letter_code
_entity_poly.pdbx_strand_id
1 'polypeptide(L)'
;MQVDVLLHELAHSWAGNLTTNADWRSFFLNESFCVYLERLVLQVVHGQEEGPAHRGFSYIMGAKALRDSREGFKDTPRFQRLVPVYEPGEDPDDAFSSVPYEGGSNLLLYIENLVGGLDNFLPYVRAYFHTYYDRSINVEEWKAHLLSYFSSSPELSQKIKDNVDFDAWLHGEGVELPVDMTPYYNDTLARAAWALAARWAAYDGNKKDFGGKDLVAFNANQIVVFLEKLHSGPDVPPAVVKKLDEIYNFSKSNDGEILLRFYEVALEVEAGKFAKKAAAWVQTVGRMKYVRPIYRALNRVDRELAVKTFEEARDFYHPICRALLQKDLGLS
;
A
#
# COMPACT_ATOMS: atom_id res chain seq x y z
N MET A 1 -10.06 4.81 6.22
CA MET A 1 -9.87 4.08 4.96
C MET A 1 -10.91 4.37 3.88
N GLN A 2 -12.22 4.18 4.09
CA GLN A 2 -13.19 4.43 2.99
C GLN A 2 -13.34 5.91 2.63
N VAL A 3 -13.18 6.82 3.60
CA VAL A 3 -13.19 8.27 3.34
C VAL A 3 -11.87 8.74 2.72
N ASP A 4 -10.76 8.08 3.02
CA ASP A 4 -9.44 8.42 2.46
C ASP A 4 -9.42 8.18 0.94
N VAL A 5 -10.14 7.15 0.46
CA VAL A 5 -10.37 6.93 -0.99
C VAL A 5 -11.08 8.12 -1.63
N LEU A 6 -12.03 8.77 -0.95
CA LEU A 6 -12.66 9.99 -1.48
C LEU A 6 -11.63 11.12 -1.66
N LEU A 7 -10.72 11.27 -0.70
CA LEU A 7 -9.64 12.26 -0.79
C LEU A 7 -8.68 11.94 -1.94
N HIS A 8 -8.42 10.65 -2.18
CA HIS A 8 -7.64 10.18 -3.32
C HIS A 8 -8.27 10.58 -4.65
N GLU A 9 -9.56 10.26 -4.85
CA GLU A 9 -10.29 10.62 -6.07
C GLU A 9 -10.44 12.14 -6.23
N LEU A 10 -10.54 12.88 -5.13
CA LEU A 10 -10.50 14.34 -5.17
C LEU A 10 -9.14 14.85 -5.66
N ALA A 11 -8.03 14.27 -5.19
CA ALA A 11 -6.69 14.65 -5.61
C ALA A 11 -6.45 14.40 -7.12
N HIS A 12 -7.11 13.38 -7.70
CA HIS A 12 -7.07 13.13 -9.14
C HIS A 12 -7.58 14.30 -9.99
N SER A 13 -8.40 15.19 -9.40
CA SER A 13 -8.82 16.44 -10.06
C SER A 13 -7.62 17.28 -10.51
N TRP A 14 -6.46 17.19 -9.84
CA TRP A 14 -5.21 17.80 -10.28
C TRP A 14 -4.25 16.77 -10.90
N ALA A 15 -3.98 15.68 -10.19
CA ALA A 15 -3.02 14.65 -10.59
C ALA A 15 -3.69 13.52 -11.36
N GLY A 16 -3.68 13.61 -12.69
CA GLY A 16 -4.30 12.66 -13.60
C GLY A 16 -5.31 13.33 -14.52
N ASN A 17 -6.27 14.08 -13.98
CA ASN A 17 -7.30 14.73 -14.80
C ASN A 17 -6.83 16.03 -15.46
N LEU A 18 -6.13 16.91 -14.72
CA LEU A 18 -5.62 18.18 -15.27
C LEU A 18 -4.19 18.07 -15.79
N THR A 19 -3.34 17.34 -15.07
CA THR A 19 -1.99 17.00 -15.50
C THR A 19 -1.90 15.49 -15.57
N THR A 20 -1.77 14.94 -16.78
CA THR A 20 -1.87 13.49 -17.03
C THR A 20 -0.49 12.91 -17.36
N ASN A 21 -0.22 11.66 -17.00
CA ASN A 21 0.93 10.94 -17.53
C ASN A 21 0.82 10.75 -19.05
N ALA A 22 1.90 11.02 -19.79
CA ALA A 22 1.93 10.86 -21.25
C ALA A 22 1.98 9.40 -21.71
N ASP A 23 2.47 8.50 -20.85
CA ASP A 23 2.52 7.06 -21.08
C ASP A 23 2.42 6.28 -19.76
N TRP A 24 2.19 4.96 -19.85
CA TRP A 24 2.04 4.08 -18.68
C TRP A 24 3.34 3.87 -17.89
N ARG A 25 4.51 4.22 -18.45
CA ARG A 25 5.78 4.20 -17.70
C ARG A 25 5.84 5.38 -16.73
N SER A 26 5.16 6.46 -17.08
CA SER A 26 5.03 7.68 -16.27
C SER A 26 3.80 7.65 -15.35
N PHE A 27 3.11 6.52 -15.21
CA PHE A 27 1.87 6.38 -14.44
C PHE A 27 2.00 6.84 -12.98
N PHE A 28 3.18 6.65 -12.38
CA PHE A 28 3.43 7.11 -11.02
C PHE A 28 3.23 8.63 -10.86
N LEU A 29 3.38 9.46 -11.90
CA LEU A 29 3.15 10.91 -11.82
C LEU A 29 1.70 11.27 -11.48
N ASN A 30 0.74 10.43 -11.84
CA ASN A 30 -0.64 10.61 -11.38
C ASN A 30 -0.75 10.13 -9.93
N GLU A 31 -0.46 8.84 -9.71
CA GLU A 31 -0.80 8.16 -8.47
C GLU A 31 0.01 8.65 -7.27
N SER A 32 1.30 8.91 -7.46
CA SER A 32 2.15 9.40 -6.36
C SER A 32 1.73 10.76 -5.84
N PHE A 33 1.35 11.68 -6.74
CA PHE A 33 0.84 12.99 -6.37
C PHE A 33 -0.54 12.87 -5.72
N CYS A 34 -1.41 11.98 -6.19
CA CYS A 34 -2.67 11.68 -5.52
C CYS A 34 -2.48 11.21 -4.10
N VAL A 35 -1.67 10.16 -3.87
CA VAL A 35 -1.39 9.64 -2.53
C VAL A 35 -0.71 10.70 -1.66
N TYR A 36 0.22 11.47 -2.21
CA TYR A 36 0.88 12.55 -1.49
C TYR A 36 -0.12 13.62 -1.01
N LEU A 37 -1.01 14.08 -1.90
CA LEU A 37 -2.01 15.10 -1.60
C LEU A 37 -3.11 14.56 -0.67
N GLU A 38 -3.57 13.33 -0.89
CA GLU A 38 -4.51 12.62 -0.01
C GLU A 38 -3.99 12.63 1.44
N ARG A 39 -2.73 12.21 1.63
CA ARG A 39 -2.07 12.15 2.95
C ARG A 39 -1.83 13.54 3.54
N LEU A 40 -1.59 14.55 2.70
CA LEU A 40 -1.48 15.93 3.15
C LEU A 40 -2.83 16.49 3.60
N VAL A 41 -3.91 16.21 2.88
CA VAL A 41 -5.26 16.60 3.30
C VAL A 41 -5.66 15.89 4.59
N LEU A 42 -5.30 14.61 4.74
CA LEU A 42 -5.49 13.88 5.99
C LEU A 42 -4.82 14.59 7.17
N GLN A 43 -3.58 15.06 7.02
CA GLN A 43 -2.91 15.88 8.03
C GLN A 43 -3.72 17.14 8.36
N VAL A 44 -4.22 17.84 7.35
CA VAL A 44 -4.97 19.09 7.55
C VAL A 44 -6.29 18.85 8.29
N VAL A 45 -7.03 17.80 7.91
CA VAL A 45 -8.34 17.46 8.51
C VAL A 45 -8.21 17.09 9.99
N HIS A 46 -7.12 16.41 10.36
CA HIS A 46 -6.84 16.04 11.75
C HIS A 46 -6.14 17.16 12.56
N GLY A 47 -5.92 18.34 11.96
CA GLY A 47 -5.37 19.50 12.65
C GLY A 47 -3.86 19.43 12.90
N GLN A 48 -3.30 20.52 13.43
CA GLN A 48 -1.85 20.67 13.57
C GLN A 48 -1.21 19.73 14.60
N GLU A 49 -1.96 19.35 15.65
CA GLU A 49 -1.45 18.51 16.73
C GLU A 49 -1.45 17.02 16.36
N GLU A 50 -2.58 16.49 15.90
CA GLU A 50 -2.73 15.05 15.60
C GLU A 50 -2.43 14.71 14.13
N GLY A 51 -2.61 15.67 13.21
CA GLY A 51 -2.47 15.47 11.77
C GLY A 51 -1.16 14.85 11.31
N PRO A 52 0.01 15.29 11.79
CA PRO A 52 1.29 14.68 11.41
C PRO A 52 1.35 13.19 11.74
N ALA A 53 0.74 12.76 12.85
CA ALA A 53 0.67 11.35 13.22
C ALA A 53 -0.25 10.56 12.29
N HIS A 54 -1.38 11.13 11.86
CA HIS A 54 -2.27 10.51 10.86
C HIS A 54 -1.59 10.38 9.48
N ARG A 55 -0.85 11.42 9.03
CA ARG A 55 -0.08 11.37 7.78
C ARG A 55 1.02 10.31 7.84
N GLY A 56 1.83 10.32 8.90
CA GLY A 56 2.89 9.32 9.11
C GLY A 56 2.33 7.90 9.19
N PHE A 57 1.20 7.72 9.87
CA PHE A 57 0.54 6.43 9.97
C PHE A 57 0.03 5.90 8.62
N SER A 58 -0.47 6.77 7.74
CA SER A 58 -0.85 6.39 6.37
C SER A 58 0.37 5.93 5.55
N TYR A 59 1.52 6.62 5.67
CA TYR A 59 2.77 6.17 5.04
C TYR A 59 3.28 4.83 5.59
N ILE A 60 3.12 4.57 6.89
CA ILE A 60 3.48 3.26 7.50
C ILE A 60 2.67 2.13 6.87
N MET A 61 1.35 2.31 6.70
CA MET A 61 0.50 1.33 6.02
C MET A 61 0.90 1.16 4.55
N GLY A 62 1.17 2.28 3.86
CA GLY A 62 1.63 2.29 2.49
C GLY A 62 2.96 1.57 2.26
N ALA A 63 3.91 1.71 3.20
CA ALA A 63 5.20 1.03 3.14
C ALA A 63 5.06 -0.50 3.15
N LYS A 64 4.12 -1.05 3.91
CA LYS A 64 3.79 -2.49 3.87
C LYS A 64 3.25 -2.89 2.50
N ALA A 65 2.29 -2.13 1.97
CA ALA A 65 1.68 -2.41 0.66
C ALA A 65 2.70 -2.32 -0.49
N LEU A 66 3.66 -1.39 -0.42
CA LEU A 66 4.78 -1.28 -1.35
C LEU A 66 5.67 -2.51 -1.31
N ARG A 67 6.09 -2.91 -0.11
CA ARG A 67 6.96 -4.08 0.10
C ARG A 67 6.30 -5.34 -0.46
N ASP A 68 5.02 -5.56 -0.15
CA ASP A 68 4.27 -6.73 -0.64
C ASP A 68 4.15 -6.74 -2.16
N SER A 69 3.90 -5.58 -2.77
CA SER A 69 3.83 -5.45 -4.23
C SER A 69 5.17 -5.76 -4.88
N ARG A 70 6.28 -5.26 -4.32
CA ARG A 70 7.63 -5.53 -4.84
C ARG A 70 8.03 -6.99 -4.67
N GLU A 71 7.74 -7.61 -3.53
CA GLU A 71 7.95 -9.05 -3.33
C GLU A 71 7.13 -9.88 -4.33
N GLY A 72 5.89 -9.46 -4.60
CA GLY A 72 5.04 -10.07 -5.63
C GLY A 72 5.60 -10.02 -7.05
N PHE A 73 6.51 -9.09 -7.33
CA PHE A 73 7.21 -8.96 -8.60
C PHE A 73 8.65 -9.47 -8.58
N LYS A 74 9.06 -10.30 -7.62
CA LYS A 74 10.42 -10.86 -7.59
C LYS A 74 10.81 -11.64 -8.85
N ASP A 75 9.82 -12.28 -9.49
CA ASP A 75 10.01 -13.02 -10.74
C ASP A 75 9.83 -12.12 -11.98
N THR A 76 9.50 -10.84 -11.78
CA THR A 76 9.41 -9.81 -12.83
C THR A 76 9.93 -8.46 -12.30
N PRO A 77 11.24 -8.35 -11.96
CA PRO A 77 11.80 -7.18 -11.26
C PRO A 77 11.58 -5.84 -11.98
N ARG A 78 11.39 -5.84 -13.30
CA ARG A 78 11.06 -4.65 -14.08
C ARG A 78 9.76 -3.94 -13.64
N PHE A 79 8.85 -4.63 -12.94
CA PHE A 79 7.63 -4.06 -12.34
C PHE A 79 7.79 -3.66 -10.87
N GLN A 80 8.96 -3.89 -10.25
CA GLN A 80 9.32 -3.30 -8.94
C GLN A 80 9.76 -1.83 -9.06
N ARG A 81 10.17 -1.44 -10.28
CA ARG A 81 10.64 -0.10 -10.64
C ARG A 81 9.49 0.89 -10.62
N LEU A 82 9.78 2.14 -10.23
CA LEU A 82 8.79 3.21 -10.27
C LEU A 82 8.43 3.60 -11.71
N VAL A 83 9.42 3.49 -12.61
CA VAL A 83 9.25 3.58 -14.07
C VAL A 83 9.36 2.16 -14.64
N PRO A 84 8.23 1.45 -14.84
CA PRO A 84 8.26 0.08 -15.35
C PRO A 84 8.72 0.02 -16.80
N VAL A 85 9.22 -1.15 -17.19
CA VAL A 85 9.57 -1.47 -18.59
C VAL A 85 8.57 -2.50 -19.12
N TYR A 86 7.98 -2.20 -20.27
CA TYR A 86 7.02 -3.08 -20.95
C TYR A 86 7.63 -3.61 -22.24
N GLU A 87 7.46 -4.91 -22.49
CA GLU A 87 7.77 -5.50 -23.80
C GLU A 87 6.64 -5.21 -24.81
N PRO A 88 6.91 -5.21 -26.12
CA PRO A 88 5.88 -4.97 -27.14
C PRO A 88 4.69 -5.93 -27.00
N GLY A 89 3.50 -5.36 -26.78
CA GLY A 89 2.26 -6.12 -26.64
C GLY A 89 1.95 -6.59 -25.22
N GLU A 90 2.76 -6.25 -24.21
CA GLU A 90 2.40 -6.47 -22.81
C GLU A 90 1.24 -5.58 -22.37
N ASP A 91 0.38 -6.13 -21.53
CA ASP A 91 -0.75 -5.44 -20.93
C ASP A 91 -0.26 -4.56 -19.76
N PRO A 92 -0.53 -3.24 -19.75
CA PRO A 92 -0.20 -2.38 -18.61
C PRO A 92 -0.78 -2.87 -17.27
N ASP A 93 -1.89 -3.61 -17.28
CA ASP A 93 -2.48 -4.19 -16.07
C ASP A 93 -1.54 -5.20 -15.38
N ASP A 94 -0.56 -5.78 -16.09
CA ASP A 94 0.43 -6.69 -15.50
C ASP A 94 1.39 -5.98 -14.52
N ALA A 95 1.60 -4.66 -14.68
CA ALA A 95 2.41 -3.86 -13.77
C ALA A 95 1.59 -3.15 -12.67
N PHE A 96 0.25 -3.21 -12.74
CA PHE A 96 -0.62 -2.53 -11.79
C PHE A 96 -0.43 -3.08 -10.37
N SER A 97 -0.09 -2.19 -9.44
CA SER A 97 0.29 -2.53 -8.07
C SER A 97 0.36 -1.27 -7.19
N SER A 98 0.77 -1.41 -5.92
CA SER A 98 1.03 -0.26 -5.05
C SER A 98 2.37 0.44 -5.32
N VAL A 99 3.21 -0.06 -6.24
CA VAL A 99 4.53 0.54 -6.57
C VAL A 99 4.42 2.01 -7.04
N PRO A 100 3.63 2.36 -8.07
CA PRO A 100 3.52 3.75 -8.55
C PRO A 100 2.91 4.70 -7.51
N TYR A 101 2.03 4.19 -6.66
CA TYR A 101 1.38 4.92 -5.58
C TYR A 101 2.38 5.25 -4.46
N GLU A 102 2.92 4.19 -3.85
CA GLU A 102 3.66 4.30 -2.59
C GLU A 102 5.13 4.65 -2.81
N GLY A 103 5.75 4.09 -3.85
CA GLY A 103 7.15 4.38 -4.18
C GLY A 103 7.33 5.84 -4.59
N GLY A 104 6.46 6.33 -5.48
CA GLY A 104 6.49 7.72 -5.92
C GLY A 104 6.09 8.69 -4.81
N SER A 105 5.07 8.37 -3.99
CA SER A 105 4.67 9.24 -2.89
C SER A 105 5.79 9.39 -1.85
N ASN A 106 6.56 8.33 -1.61
CA ASN A 106 7.76 8.38 -0.78
C ASN A 106 8.90 9.21 -1.38
N LEU A 107 9.08 9.19 -2.71
CA LEU A 107 10.02 10.10 -3.38
C LEU A 107 9.61 11.57 -3.17
N LEU A 108 8.31 11.87 -3.29
CA LEU A 108 7.79 13.23 -3.04
C LEU A 108 7.97 13.63 -1.57
N LEU A 109 7.67 12.74 -0.61
CA LEU A 109 7.89 12.98 0.82
C LEU A 109 9.37 13.20 1.14
N TYR A 110 10.26 12.42 0.52
CA TYR A 110 11.70 12.56 0.71
C TYR A 110 12.19 13.92 0.22
N ILE A 111 11.77 14.33 -0.99
CA ILE A 111 12.10 15.65 -1.54
C ILE A 111 11.51 16.76 -0.66
N GLU A 112 10.26 16.65 -0.20
CA GLU A 112 9.64 17.60 0.73
C GLU A 112 10.54 17.86 1.94
N ASN A 113 11.00 16.80 2.60
CA ASN A 113 11.86 16.92 3.78
C ASN A 113 13.22 17.54 3.45
N LEU A 114 13.85 17.14 2.34
CA LEU A 114 15.13 17.71 1.90
C LEU A 114 15.05 19.20 1.63
N VAL A 115 13.94 19.67 1.04
CA VAL A 115 13.78 21.09 0.71
C VAL A 115 13.27 21.93 1.87
N GLY A 116 13.16 21.38 3.08
CA GLY A 116 12.73 22.13 4.27
C GLY A 116 11.23 22.12 4.54
N GLY A 117 10.52 21.10 4.07
CA GLY A 117 9.11 20.86 4.37
C GLY A 117 8.15 21.58 3.42
N LEU A 118 6.90 21.66 3.85
CA LEU A 118 5.78 22.20 3.05
C LEU A 118 5.97 23.66 2.63
N ASP A 119 6.72 24.46 3.40
CA ASP A 119 6.96 25.88 3.09
C ASP A 119 7.66 26.07 1.74
N ASN A 120 8.52 25.13 1.35
CA ASN A 120 9.22 25.16 0.07
C ASN A 120 8.62 24.18 -0.95
N PHE A 121 8.14 23.02 -0.50
CA PHE A 121 7.66 21.99 -1.41
C PHE A 121 6.22 22.23 -1.92
N LEU A 122 5.31 22.76 -1.09
CA LEU A 122 3.95 23.01 -1.53
C LEU A 122 3.86 24.13 -2.61
N PRO A 123 4.66 25.22 -2.55
CA PRO A 123 4.83 26.13 -3.68
C PRO A 123 5.28 25.44 -4.97
N TYR A 124 6.24 24.51 -4.89
CA TYR A 124 6.66 23.71 -6.05
C TYR A 124 5.51 22.89 -6.63
N VAL A 125 4.76 22.17 -5.78
CA VAL A 125 3.61 21.36 -6.22
C VAL A 125 2.58 22.22 -6.95
N ARG A 126 2.29 23.43 -6.46
CA ARG A 126 1.40 24.37 -7.16
C ARG A 126 1.96 24.83 -8.50
N ALA A 127 3.26 25.16 -8.56
CA ALA A 127 3.92 25.57 -9.79
C ALA A 127 3.94 24.44 -10.84
N TYR A 128 4.14 23.20 -10.40
CA TYR A 128 4.07 21.99 -11.23
C TYR A 128 2.70 21.86 -11.91
N PHE A 129 1.60 21.83 -11.14
CA PHE A 129 0.25 21.72 -11.72
C PHE A 129 -0.14 22.93 -12.56
N HIS A 130 0.35 24.13 -12.22
CA HIS A 130 0.10 25.31 -13.05
C HIS A 130 0.84 25.24 -14.41
N THR A 131 2.09 24.75 -14.40
CA THR A 131 2.91 24.65 -15.61
C THR A 131 2.37 23.61 -16.59
N TYR A 132 1.80 22.53 -16.05
CA TYR A 132 1.31 21.39 -16.83
C TYR A 132 -0.22 21.27 -16.80
N TYR A 133 -0.90 22.39 -16.57
CA TYR A 133 -2.35 22.47 -16.69
C TYR A 133 -2.78 22.10 -18.13
N ASP A 134 -3.70 21.16 -18.27
CA ASP A 134 -4.23 20.68 -19.55
C ASP A 134 -3.15 20.07 -20.46
N ARG A 135 -2.19 19.36 -19.85
CA ARG A 135 -1.08 18.71 -20.54
C ARG A 135 -0.84 17.29 -20.06
N SER A 136 -0.37 16.45 -20.97
CA SER A 136 0.23 15.17 -20.64
C SER A 136 1.76 15.29 -20.58
N ILE A 137 2.40 14.67 -19.57
CA ILE A 137 3.84 14.78 -19.33
C ILE A 137 4.52 13.44 -19.07
N ASN A 138 5.81 13.35 -19.41
CA ASN A 138 6.65 12.21 -19.05
C ASN A 138 7.53 12.48 -17.80
N VAL A 139 8.25 11.45 -17.37
CA VAL A 139 9.15 11.49 -16.20
C VAL A 139 10.28 12.50 -16.38
N GLU A 140 10.81 12.62 -17.60
CA GLU A 140 11.91 13.53 -17.93
C GLU A 140 11.48 14.99 -17.79
N GLU A 141 10.27 15.33 -18.26
CA GLU A 141 9.68 16.66 -18.10
C GLU A 141 9.47 17.01 -16.63
N TRP A 142 8.88 16.10 -15.84
CA TRP A 142 8.70 16.29 -14.40
C TRP A 142 10.05 16.52 -13.68
N LYS A 143 11.04 15.67 -13.95
CA LYS A 143 12.37 15.79 -13.33
C LYS A 143 13.06 17.10 -13.73
N ALA A 144 12.98 17.50 -14.99
CA ALA A 144 13.54 18.77 -15.47
C ALA A 144 12.87 19.96 -14.79
N HIS A 145 11.54 19.94 -14.64
CA HIS A 145 10.78 20.99 -13.95
C HIS A 145 11.17 21.10 -12.48
N LEU A 146 11.23 19.98 -11.76
CA LEU A 146 11.68 19.93 -10.36
C LEU A 146 13.05 20.59 -10.18
N LEU A 147 14.03 20.18 -10.98
CA LEU A 147 15.39 20.70 -10.89
C LEU A 147 15.47 22.18 -11.27
N SER A 148 14.69 22.61 -12.28
CA SER A 148 14.61 24.01 -12.69
C SER A 148 13.91 24.89 -11.66
N TYR A 149 12.88 24.39 -10.97
CA TYR A 149 12.15 25.17 -9.96
C TYR A 149 13.08 25.53 -8.79
N PHE A 150 13.80 24.53 -8.28
CA PHE A 150 14.70 24.71 -7.15
C PHE A 150 16.05 25.34 -7.50
N SER A 151 16.40 25.52 -8.78
CA SER A 151 17.67 26.17 -9.16
C SER A 151 17.76 27.64 -8.74
N SER A 152 16.63 28.28 -8.45
CA SER A 152 16.55 29.63 -7.89
C SER A 152 17.11 29.73 -6.46
N SER A 153 17.21 28.60 -5.76
CA SER A 153 17.82 28.49 -4.44
C SER A 153 19.03 27.54 -4.50
N PRO A 154 20.27 28.06 -4.55
CA PRO A 154 21.47 27.24 -4.64
C PRO A 154 21.57 26.19 -3.53
N GLU A 155 21.16 26.52 -2.29
CA GLU A 155 21.18 25.60 -1.16
C GLU A 155 20.22 24.42 -1.36
N LEU A 156 18.95 24.69 -1.71
CA LEU A 156 17.95 23.63 -1.90
C LEU A 156 18.25 22.80 -3.15
N SER A 157 18.72 23.44 -4.23
CA SER A 157 19.18 22.75 -5.44
C SER A 157 20.32 21.78 -5.12
N GLN A 158 21.28 22.20 -4.30
CA GLN A 158 22.40 21.36 -3.89
C GLN A 158 21.94 20.19 -3.02
N LYS A 159 21.02 20.41 -2.06
CA LYS A 159 20.41 19.34 -1.26
C LYS A 159 19.76 18.26 -2.12
N ILE A 160 19.00 18.64 -3.15
CA ILE A 160 18.40 17.66 -4.08
C ILE A 160 19.48 16.88 -4.83
N LYS A 161 20.47 17.58 -5.40
CA LYS A 161 21.54 16.94 -6.20
C LYS A 161 22.40 15.97 -5.39
N ASP A 162 22.69 16.31 -4.14
CA ASP A 162 23.57 15.51 -3.29
C ASP A 162 22.88 14.28 -2.68
N ASN A 163 21.55 14.31 -2.55
CA ASN A 163 20.81 13.32 -1.77
C ASN A 163 19.80 12.50 -2.58
N VAL A 164 19.31 13.01 -3.72
CA VAL A 164 18.32 12.30 -4.54
C VAL A 164 19.00 11.57 -5.69
N ASP A 165 19.27 10.28 -5.49
CA ASP A 165 19.63 9.37 -6.57
C ASP A 165 18.39 9.02 -7.40
N PHE A 166 18.10 9.85 -8.41
CA PHE A 166 16.95 9.63 -9.29
C PHE A 166 17.01 8.28 -10.02
N ASP A 167 18.18 7.75 -10.34
CA ASP A 167 18.27 6.46 -11.04
C ASP A 167 17.82 5.33 -10.09
N ALA A 168 18.32 5.33 -8.86
CA ALA A 168 17.92 4.36 -7.85
C ALA A 168 16.42 4.47 -7.48
N TRP A 169 15.86 5.69 -7.42
CA TRP A 169 14.44 5.88 -7.15
C TRP A 169 13.54 5.46 -8.32
N LEU A 170 13.92 5.79 -9.56
CA LEU A 170 13.07 5.57 -10.74
C LEU A 170 13.20 4.15 -11.31
N HIS A 171 14.41 3.57 -11.23
CA HIS A 171 14.77 2.33 -11.91
C HIS A 171 15.29 1.23 -10.98
N GLY A 172 15.43 1.51 -9.68
CA GLY A 172 15.87 0.53 -8.69
C GLY A 172 14.90 -0.65 -8.55
N GLU A 173 15.48 -1.83 -8.38
CA GLU A 173 14.80 -3.10 -8.13
C GLU A 173 15.02 -3.56 -6.69
N GLY A 174 14.28 -4.58 -6.27
CA GLY A 174 14.29 -5.08 -4.90
C GLY A 174 13.13 -4.54 -4.05
N VAL A 175 13.03 -5.06 -2.83
CA VAL A 175 11.88 -4.80 -1.93
C VAL A 175 11.99 -3.48 -1.17
N GLU A 176 13.21 -2.96 -0.99
CA GLU A 176 13.45 -1.73 -0.23
C GLU A 176 13.58 -0.50 -1.15
N LEU A 177 13.21 0.66 -0.63
CA LEU A 177 13.49 1.95 -1.26
C LEU A 177 14.99 2.29 -1.14
N PRO A 178 15.53 3.16 -2.02
CA PRO A 178 16.94 3.54 -1.95
C PRO A 178 17.32 4.35 -0.69
N VAL A 179 16.32 4.85 0.05
CA VAL A 179 16.48 5.57 1.31
C VAL A 179 15.60 4.91 2.37
N ASP A 180 16.12 4.73 3.58
CA ASP A 180 15.30 4.34 4.73
C ASP A 180 14.34 5.48 5.08
N MET A 181 13.06 5.26 4.77
CA MET A 181 12.00 6.24 5.00
C MET A 181 11.46 6.23 6.44
N THR A 182 11.87 5.25 7.27
CA THR A 182 11.37 5.09 8.64
C THR A 182 11.51 6.36 9.50
N PRO A 183 12.62 7.12 9.45
CA PRO A 183 12.77 8.36 10.23
C PRO A 183 11.82 9.49 9.82
N TYR A 184 11.23 9.41 8.62
CA TYR A 184 10.31 10.43 8.09
C TYR A 184 8.84 10.14 8.43
N TYR A 185 8.55 8.98 9.03
CA TYR A 185 7.20 8.61 9.42
C TYR A 185 6.97 8.90 10.90
N ASN A 186 5.95 9.72 11.20
CA ASN A 186 5.45 9.81 12.56
C ASN A 186 4.70 8.51 12.91
N ASP A 187 5.29 7.73 13.81
CA ASP A 187 4.84 6.38 14.16
C ASP A 187 3.93 6.33 15.40
N THR A 188 3.55 7.47 15.96
CA THR A 188 2.82 7.57 17.23
C THR A 188 1.57 6.67 17.27
N LEU A 189 0.78 6.65 16.19
CA LEU A 189 -0.44 5.84 16.11
C LEU A 189 -0.16 4.34 15.90
N ALA A 190 1.01 3.96 15.38
CA ALA A 190 1.36 2.57 15.10
C ALA A 190 1.92 1.83 16.32
N ARG A 191 2.55 2.55 17.26
CA ARG A 191 3.29 1.95 18.38
C ARG A 191 2.47 0.97 19.21
N ALA A 192 1.23 1.31 19.54
CA ALA A 192 0.36 0.44 20.33
C ALA A 192 0.01 -0.85 19.58
N ALA A 193 -0.26 -0.75 18.27
CA ALA A 193 -0.54 -1.88 17.40
C ALA A 193 0.67 -2.82 17.27
N TRP A 194 1.87 -2.26 17.11
CA TRP A 194 3.11 -3.04 17.09
C TRP A 194 3.41 -3.71 18.42
N ALA A 195 3.19 -3.03 19.55
CA ALA A 195 3.35 -3.61 20.87
C ALA A 195 2.41 -4.79 21.09
N LEU A 196 1.16 -4.69 20.63
CA LEU A 196 0.21 -5.80 20.70
C LEU A 196 0.63 -6.96 19.79
N ALA A 197 1.11 -6.69 18.58
CA ALA A 197 1.64 -7.72 17.67
C ALA A 197 2.83 -8.47 18.30
N ALA A 198 3.77 -7.76 18.91
CA ALA A 198 4.90 -8.36 19.60
C ALA A 198 4.48 -9.25 20.79
N ARG A 199 3.46 -8.83 21.55
CA ARG A 199 2.87 -9.65 22.62
C ARG A 199 2.30 -10.95 22.06
N TRP A 200 1.56 -10.89 20.95
CA TRP A 200 0.98 -12.07 20.30
C TRP A 200 2.01 -13.00 19.67
N ALA A 201 3.07 -12.45 19.07
CA ALA A 201 4.18 -13.25 18.54
C ALA A 201 4.91 -14.03 19.65
N ALA A 202 4.91 -13.52 20.89
CA ALA A 202 5.47 -14.17 22.08
C ALA A 202 4.44 -14.98 22.89
N TYR A 203 3.29 -15.34 22.29
CA TYR A 203 2.25 -16.13 22.95
C TYR A 203 2.62 -17.62 22.97
N ASP A 204 2.67 -18.18 24.17
CA ASP A 204 3.09 -19.57 24.44
C ASP A 204 1.91 -20.50 24.79
N GLY A 205 0.67 -20.02 24.63
CA GLY A 205 -0.55 -20.78 24.97
C GLY A 205 -1.07 -20.56 26.41
N ASN A 206 -0.29 -19.98 27.33
CA ASN A 206 -0.65 -19.92 28.76
C ASN A 206 -0.88 -18.51 29.32
N LYS A 207 -0.50 -17.44 28.62
CA LYS A 207 -0.72 -16.07 29.11
C LYS A 207 -2.21 -15.67 29.08
N LYS A 208 -2.78 -15.37 30.25
CA LYS A 208 -4.17 -14.91 30.45
C LYS A 208 -4.39 -13.41 30.15
N ASP A 209 -3.38 -12.72 29.62
CA ASP A 209 -3.35 -11.26 29.58
C ASP A 209 -3.98 -10.65 28.32
N PHE A 210 -4.53 -11.47 27.41
CA PHE A 210 -5.24 -11.00 26.23
C PHE A 210 -6.74 -10.92 26.48
N GLY A 211 -7.37 -9.84 26.02
CA GLY A 211 -8.80 -9.61 26.18
C GLY A 211 -9.29 -8.48 25.29
N GLY A 212 -10.60 -8.36 25.09
CA GLY A 212 -11.18 -7.32 24.22
C GLY A 212 -10.72 -5.88 24.52
N LYS A 213 -10.30 -5.60 25.77
CA LYS A 213 -9.71 -4.32 26.19
C LYS A 213 -8.45 -3.92 25.40
N ASP A 214 -7.72 -4.89 24.82
CA ASP A 214 -6.52 -4.62 24.03
C ASP A 214 -6.82 -3.77 22.78
N LEU A 215 -8.06 -3.84 22.26
CA LEU A 215 -8.47 -3.13 21.04
C LEU A 215 -9.36 -1.92 21.29
N VAL A 216 -9.75 -1.63 22.54
CA VAL A 216 -10.72 -0.55 22.85
C VAL A 216 -10.21 0.81 22.43
N ALA A 217 -8.90 1.05 22.52
CA ALA A 217 -8.29 2.31 22.10
C ALA A 217 -7.89 2.33 20.62
N PHE A 218 -8.14 1.25 19.87
CA PHE A 218 -7.73 1.15 18.47
C PHE A 218 -8.86 1.59 17.55
N ASN A 219 -8.52 2.43 16.58
CA ASN A 219 -9.35 2.57 15.39
C ASN A 219 -9.12 1.40 14.41
N ALA A 220 -9.94 1.31 13.35
CA ALA A 220 -9.86 0.23 12.37
C ALA A 220 -8.46 0.11 11.71
N ASN A 221 -7.82 1.25 11.41
CA ASN A 221 -6.49 1.25 10.80
C ASN A 221 -5.42 0.71 11.77
N GLN A 222 -5.52 0.98 13.08
CA GLN A 222 -4.61 0.40 14.08
C GLN A 222 -4.81 -1.11 14.24
N ILE A 223 -6.03 -1.62 14.08
CA ILE A 223 -6.30 -3.06 14.02
C ILE A 223 -5.64 -3.67 12.78
N VAL A 224 -5.77 -3.00 11.63
CA VAL A 224 -5.10 -3.42 10.38
C VAL A 224 -3.59 -3.47 10.56
N VAL A 225 -2.97 -2.42 11.08
CA VAL A 225 -1.51 -2.39 11.33
C VAL A 225 -1.08 -3.44 12.34
N PHE A 226 -1.90 -3.74 13.34
CA PHE A 226 -1.64 -4.84 14.27
C PHE A 226 -1.58 -6.19 13.55
N LEU A 227 -2.58 -6.49 12.71
CA LEU A 227 -2.64 -7.75 11.96
C LEU A 227 -1.55 -7.83 10.89
N GLU A 228 -1.27 -6.74 10.17
CA GLU A 228 -0.17 -6.66 9.19
C GLU A 228 1.18 -6.87 9.86
N LYS A 229 1.40 -6.28 11.04
CA LYS A 229 2.65 -6.46 11.78
C LYS A 229 2.83 -7.91 12.24
N LEU A 230 1.74 -8.58 12.61
CA LEU A 230 1.76 -9.99 12.96
C LEU A 230 2.07 -10.86 11.73
N HIS A 231 1.42 -10.59 10.59
CA HIS A 231 1.65 -11.26 9.30
C HIS A 231 3.07 -11.05 8.74
N SER A 232 3.70 -9.92 9.06
CA SER A 232 5.08 -9.63 8.64
C SER A 232 6.15 -10.37 9.46
N GLY A 233 5.75 -11.05 10.53
CA GLY A 233 6.63 -11.81 11.41
C GLY A 233 6.78 -13.26 10.98
N PRO A 234 7.23 -14.15 11.88
CA PRO A 234 7.14 -15.59 11.68
C PRO A 234 5.68 -16.04 11.56
N ASP A 235 5.44 -17.09 10.78
CA ASP A 235 4.10 -17.66 10.59
C ASP A 235 3.40 -17.93 11.94
N VAL A 236 2.14 -17.50 12.03
CA VAL A 236 1.32 -17.60 13.24
C VAL A 236 0.72 -19.00 13.34
N PRO A 237 0.99 -19.76 14.42
CA PRO A 237 0.46 -21.11 14.54
C PRO A 237 -1.07 -21.15 14.59
N PRO A 238 -1.74 -22.17 14.03
CA PRO A 238 -3.21 -22.27 13.98
C PRO A 238 -3.90 -22.15 15.35
N ALA A 239 -3.26 -22.64 16.42
CA ALA A 239 -3.75 -22.49 17.78
C ALA A 239 -3.80 -21.02 18.24
N VAL A 240 -2.80 -20.23 17.84
CA VAL A 240 -2.73 -18.78 18.14
C VAL A 240 -3.78 -18.04 17.34
N VAL A 241 -3.93 -18.33 16.05
CA VAL A 241 -4.98 -17.74 15.20
C VAL A 241 -6.37 -18.02 15.79
N LYS A 242 -6.63 -19.26 16.21
CA LYS A 242 -7.90 -19.64 16.86
C LYS A 242 -8.12 -18.82 18.12
N LYS A 243 -7.10 -18.65 18.96
CA LYS A 243 -7.21 -17.88 20.20
C LYS A 243 -7.44 -16.40 19.94
N LEU A 244 -6.78 -15.85 18.94
CA LEU A 244 -6.92 -14.47 18.50
C LEU A 244 -8.35 -14.18 18.01
N ASP A 245 -8.95 -15.07 17.21
CA ASP A 245 -10.35 -14.97 16.80
C ASP A 245 -11.34 -15.21 17.96
N GLU A 246 -11.04 -16.08 18.92
CA GLU A 246 -11.87 -16.27 20.12
C GLU A 246 -11.96 -14.99 20.97
N ILE A 247 -10.86 -14.23 21.07
CA ILE A 247 -10.79 -13.03 21.90
C ILE A 247 -11.32 -11.80 21.15
N TYR A 248 -10.94 -11.62 19.88
CA TYR A 248 -11.23 -10.39 19.13
C TYR A 248 -12.32 -10.55 18.06
N ASN A 249 -12.72 -11.78 17.73
CA ASN A 249 -13.82 -12.09 16.82
C ASN A 249 -13.66 -11.48 15.41
N PHE A 250 -12.41 -11.37 14.92
CA PHE A 250 -12.12 -10.77 13.61
C PHE A 250 -12.79 -11.49 12.44
N SER A 251 -12.98 -12.82 12.52
CA SER A 251 -13.65 -13.57 11.45
C SER A 251 -15.14 -13.25 11.28
N LYS A 252 -15.71 -12.37 12.13
CA LYS A 252 -17.06 -11.83 12.01
C LYS A 252 -17.07 -10.30 11.88
N SER A 253 -15.92 -9.68 11.59
CA SER A 253 -15.84 -8.25 11.32
C SER A 253 -16.69 -7.90 10.09
N ASN A 254 -17.34 -6.74 10.11
CA ASN A 254 -18.00 -6.17 8.92
C ASN A 254 -17.05 -5.26 8.12
N ASP A 255 -15.84 -5.01 8.63
CA ASP A 255 -14.80 -4.26 7.95
C ASP A 255 -13.95 -5.21 7.08
N GLY A 256 -14.06 -5.04 5.76
CA GLY A 256 -13.35 -5.87 4.79
C GLY A 256 -11.83 -5.73 4.85
N GLU A 257 -11.30 -4.60 5.33
CA GLU A 257 -9.86 -4.40 5.47
C GLU A 257 -9.32 -5.21 6.66
N ILE A 258 -10.07 -5.28 7.77
CA ILE A 258 -9.76 -6.15 8.91
C ILE A 258 -9.91 -7.63 8.53
N LEU A 259 -10.99 -8.00 7.81
CA LEU A 259 -11.20 -9.39 7.37
C LEU A 259 -10.05 -9.88 6.48
N LEU A 260 -9.62 -9.07 5.51
CA LEU A 260 -8.50 -9.41 4.63
C LEU A 260 -7.26 -9.78 5.46
N ARG A 261 -6.83 -8.90 6.37
CA ARG A 261 -5.58 -9.07 7.13
C ARG A 261 -5.66 -10.20 8.13
N PHE A 262 -6.84 -10.38 8.71
CA PHE A 262 -7.07 -11.54 9.57
C PHE A 262 -6.95 -12.85 8.80
N TYR A 263 -7.50 -12.93 7.58
CA TYR A 263 -7.38 -14.14 6.77
C TYR A 263 -5.98 -14.35 6.19
N GLU A 264 -5.22 -13.29 5.88
CA GLU A 264 -3.81 -13.41 5.51
C GLU A 264 -3.00 -14.08 6.62
N VAL A 265 -3.19 -13.65 7.88
CA VAL A 265 -2.61 -14.32 9.07
C VAL A 265 -3.15 -15.74 9.23
N ALA A 266 -4.47 -15.93 9.08
CA ALA A 266 -5.10 -17.21 9.38
C ALA A 266 -4.78 -18.33 8.38
N LEU A 267 -4.23 -17.98 7.21
CA LEU A 267 -3.93 -18.90 6.11
C LEU A 267 -2.42 -18.98 5.82
N GLU A 268 -1.57 -18.70 6.80
CA GLU A 268 -0.10 -18.86 6.71
C GLU A 268 0.33 -20.32 6.63
N VAL A 269 -0.19 -21.15 7.55
CA VAL A 269 0.36 -22.49 7.81
C VAL A 269 -0.48 -23.62 7.20
N GLU A 270 -1.78 -23.67 7.50
CA GLU A 270 -2.62 -24.82 7.13
C GLU A 270 -4.06 -24.42 6.78
N ALA A 271 -4.73 -25.33 6.06
CA ALA A 271 -6.14 -25.23 5.77
C ALA A 271 -6.99 -25.57 7.01
N GLY A 272 -7.40 -24.53 7.75
CA GLY A 272 -8.27 -24.67 8.91
C GLY A 272 -9.74 -24.29 8.65
N LYS A 273 -10.52 -24.14 9.73
CA LYS A 273 -11.89 -23.60 9.67
C LYS A 273 -11.97 -22.23 8.98
N PHE A 274 -10.86 -21.47 9.02
CA PHE A 274 -10.76 -20.14 8.42
C PHE A 274 -10.63 -20.17 6.90
N ALA A 275 -10.09 -21.24 6.30
CA ALA A 275 -10.04 -21.37 4.84
C ALA A 275 -11.45 -21.39 4.25
N LYS A 276 -12.37 -22.18 4.83
CA LYS A 276 -13.78 -22.20 4.42
C LYS A 276 -14.48 -20.86 4.62
N LYS A 277 -14.16 -20.12 5.70
CA LYS A 277 -14.71 -18.79 5.94
C LYS A 277 -14.19 -17.75 4.94
N ALA A 278 -12.89 -17.76 4.66
CA ALA A 278 -12.27 -16.89 3.66
C ALA A 278 -12.83 -17.18 2.26
N ALA A 279 -12.96 -18.46 1.89
CA ALA A 279 -13.57 -18.90 0.64
C ALA A 279 -15.04 -18.46 0.51
N ALA A 280 -15.82 -18.50 1.58
CA ALA A 280 -17.19 -17.97 1.56
C ALA A 280 -17.21 -16.44 1.43
N TRP A 281 -16.33 -15.74 2.14
CA TRP A 281 -16.28 -14.28 2.11
C TRP A 281 -15.82 -13.72 0.76
N VAL A 282 -14.79 -14.31 0.15
CA VAL A 282 -14.18 -13.81 -1.09
C VAL A 282 -15.13 -13.84 -2.29
N GLN A 283 -16.18 -14.68 -2.24
CA GLN A 283 -17.24 -14.72 -3.24
C GLN A 283 -18.24 -13.55 -3.12
N THR A 284 -18.23 -12.82 -2.01
CA THR A 284 -19.17 -11.71 -1.76
C THR A 284 -18.60 -10.34 -2.12
N VAL A 285 -17.31 -10.27 -2.47
CA VAL A 285 -16.59 -9.02 -2.76
C VAL A 285 -15.88 -9.10 -4.11
N GLY A 286 -15.87 -8.01 -4.88
CA GLY A 286 -15.24 -7.96 -6.21
C GLY A 286 -13.94 -7.14 -6.28
N ARG A 287 -13.56 -6.43 -5.20
CA ARG A 287 -12.38 -5.55 -5.18
C ARG A 287 -11.11 -6.39 -5.22
N MET A 288 -10.32 -6.27 -6.27
CA MET A 288 -9.09 -7.07 -6.48
C MET A 288 -8.11 -7.01 -5.29
N LYS A 289 -8.09 -5.87 -4.57
CA LYS A 289 -7.36 -5.70 -3.31
C LYS A 289 -7.66 -6.80 -2.29
N TYR A 290 -8.91 -7.24 -2.18
CA TYR A 290 -9.32 -8.32 -1.26
C TYR A 290 -9.22 -9.68 -1.95
N VAL A 291 -9.70 -9.74 -3.18
CA VAL A 291 -9.94 -11.01 -3.86
C VAL A 291 -8.63 -11.72 -4.19
N ARG A 292 -7.66 -11.03 -4.80
CA ARG A 292 -6.39 -11.66 -5.22
C ARG A 292 -5.57 -12.20 -4.05
N PRO A 293 -5.29 -11.45 -2.96
CA PRO A 293 -4.51 -11.99 -1.85
C PRO A 293 -5.18 -13.18 -1.19
N ILE A 294 -6.52 -13.18 -1.04
CA ILE A 294 -7.25 -14.30 -0.44
C ILE A 294 -7.17 -15.55 -1.32
N TYR A 295 -7.35 -15.44 -2.64
CA TYR A 295 -7.19 -16.60 -3.51
C TYR A 295 -5.76 -17.14 -3.51
N ARG A 296 -4.75 -16.27 -3.47
CA ARG A 296 -3.34 -16.70 -3.32
C ARG A 296 -3.11 -17.43 -1.99
N ALA A 297 -3.62 -16.89 -0.90
CA ALA A 297 -3.51 -17.50 0.43
C ALA A 297 -4.25 -18.85 0.49
N LEU A 298 -5.47 -18.93 -0.07
CA LEU A 298 -6.22 -20.18 -0.20
C LEU A 298 -5.45 -21.19 -1.07
N ASN A 299 -4.92 -20.79 -2.23
CA ASN A 299 -4.20 -21.68 -3.14
C ASN A 299 -2.93 -22.27 -2.49
N ARG A 300 -2.28 -21.51 -1.58
CA ARG A 300 -1.13 -22.00 -0.81
C ARG A 300 -1.49 -23.12 0.16
N VAL A 301 -2.63 -23.03 0.84
CA VAL A 301 -3.00 -23.97 1.91
C VAL A 301 -4.00 -25.05 1.48
N ASP A 302 -4.86 -24.76 0.51
CA ASP A 302 -5.92 -25.63 -0.02
C ASP A 302 -6.28 -25.24 -1.47
N ARG A 303 -5.48 -25.74 -2.42
CA ARG A 303 -5.67 -25.48 -3.85
C ARG A 303 -7.03 -25.95 -4.38
N GLU A 304 -7.51 -27.10 -3.91
CA GLU A 304 -8.79 -27.65 -4.37
C GLU A 304 -9.94 -26.71 -3.97
N LEU A 305 -9.94 -26.24 -2.72
CA LEU A 305 -10.90 -25.24 -2.26
C LEU A 305 -10.77 -23.93 -3.04
N ALA A 306 -9.55 -23.44 -3.28
CA ALA A 306 -9.32 -22.20 -4.01
C ALA A 306 -9.88 -22.25 -5.44
N VAL A 307 -9.56 -23.31 -6.19
CA VAL A 307 -10.03 -23.50 -7.57
C VAL A 307 -11.54 -23.69 -7.61
N LYS A 308 -12.09 -24.53 -6.73
CA LYS A 308 -13.55 -24.73 -6.64
C LYS A 308 -14.28 -23.41 -6.36
N THR A 309 -13.79 -22.65 -5.38
CA THR A 309 -14.35 -21.35 -4.99
C THR A 309 -14.33 -20.36 -6.16
N PHE A 310 -13.23 -20.35 -6.93
CA PHE A 310 -13.10 -19.50 -8.11
C PHE A 310 -14.10 -19.89 -9.20
N GLU A 311 -14.21 -21.18 -9.54
CA GLU A 311 -15.15 -21.63 -10.57
C GLU A 311 -16.61 -21.35 -10.20
N GLU A 312 -16.99 -21.52 -8.93
CA GLU A 312 -18.34 -21.21 -8.43
C GLU A 312 -18.69 -19.72 -8.53
N ALA A 313 -17.72 -18.82 -8.32
CA ALA A 313 -17.91 -17.37 -8.37
C ALA A 313 -17.36 -16.70 -9.63
N ARG A 314 -16.90 -17.46 -10.63
CA ARG A 314 -16.15 -16.96 -11.78
C ARG A 314 -16.90 -15.85 -12.53
N ASP A 315 -18.20 -16.03 -12.70
CA ASP A 315 -19.06 -15.10 -13.44
C ASP A 315 -19.47 -13.86 -12.65
N PHE A 316 -19.32 -13.88 -11.33
CA PHE A 316 -19.53 -12.70 -10.48
C PHE A 316 -18.40 -11.67 -10.65
N TYR A 317 -17.17 -12.12 -10.90
CA TYR A 317 -16.02 -11.22 -11.00
C TYR A 317 -15.97 -10.46 -12.32
N HIS A 318 -15.56 -9.19 -12.23
CA HIS A 318 -15.20 -8.36 -13.38
C HIS A 318 -14.18 -9.09 -14.28
N PRO A 319 -14.26 -8.97 -15.63
CA PRO A 319 -13.36 -9.69 -16.54
C PRO A 319 -11.86 -9.58 -16.22
N ILE A 320 -11.39 -8.38 -15.84
CA ILE A 320 -9.99 -8.16 -15.43
C ILE A 320 -9.64 -8.95 -14.16
N CYS A 321 -10.49 -8.87 -13.13
CA CYS A 321 -10.30 -9.64 -11.89
C CYS A 321 -10.26 -11.14 -12.18
N ARG A 322 -11.17 -11.62 -13.03
CA ARG A 322 -11.23 -13.02 -13.47
C ARG A 322 -9.95 -13.48 -14.16
N ALA A 323 -9.44 -12.70 -15.12
CA ALA A 323 -8.22 -13.01 -15.85
C ALA A 323 -7.00 -13.08 -14.92
N LEU A 324 -6.88 -12.11 -14.00
CA LEU A 324 -5.79 -12.10 -13.01
C LEU A 324 -5.88 -13.24 -11.99
N LEU A 325 -7.10 -13.65 -11.60
CA LEU A 325 -7.28 -14.82 -10.74
C LEU A 325 -6.96 -16.12 -11.46
N GLN A 326 -7.28 -16.26 -12.74
CA GLN A 326 -6.84 -17.41 -13.55
C GLN A 326 -5.32 -17.51 -13.56
N LYS A 327 -4.62 -16.40 -13.78
CA LYS A 327 -3.15 -16.32 -13.72
C LYS A 327 -2.62 -16.67 -12.33
N ASP A 328 -3.17 -16.07 -11.27
CA ASP A 328 -2.76 -16.33 -9.88
C ASP A 328 -2.98 -17.81 -9.46
N LEU A 329 -4.00 -18.47 -10.01
CA LEU A 329 -4.32 -19.88 -9.75
C LEU A 329 -3.67 -20.84 -10.74
N GLY A 330 -2.96 -20.37 -11.76
CA GLY A 330 -2.37 -21.20 -12.82
C GLY A 330 -3.41 -21.98 -13.61
N LEU A 331 -4.56 -21.36 -13.90
CA LEU A 331 -5.65 -21.90 -14.71
C LEU A 331 -5.57 -21.35 -16.13
N SER A 332 -5.93 -22.18 -17.12
CA SER A 332 -5.98 -21.83 -18.55
C SER A 332 -7.20 -21.02 -18.94
#